data_AF-R7VD36-F1
#
_entry.id   AF-R7VD36-F1
#
_cell.length_a   1.000
_cell.length_b   1.000
_cell.length_c   1.000
_cell.angle_alpha   90.00
_cell.angle_beta   90.00
_cell.angle_gamma   90.00
#
_symmetry.space_group_name_H-M   'P 1'
#
loop_
_entity.id
_entity.type
_entity.pdbx_description
1 polymer ?
#
loop_
_entity_poly.entity_id
_entity_poly.type
_entity_poly.pdbx_seq_one_letter_code
_entity_poly.pdbx_strand_id
1 'polypeptide(L)'
;MGQESSIRRSVFDALIIFFIVGGCIYLLNNISAGTLCVCFILLAIVIRLIKASRRVPVPITTTRTPVPEYKDINDPLCRIGAGNLIDSTLDGSDCRDLHICKNIVRGVSSFGRKCKKSHDFEDKDTLHILRKHGLQDCSELKRRIISANLGRKTNRIEKRNETTQESEEHICVHALKRQCKFGEKCRRVHSSEPYQWQYEGQDGQWINVPDKVNDLLQKKYVVPGIIDCTFSMKIGGEVVTSRINFTTMQIITNGYVTWKVRLVTTPSSARSISMLATEWLWFWKDEYGKWNEYGIARDGLDKAGISSKDIEKAYAENQYLLNFKTRRFVYEIDLLQMEQRNLGEGTNRPVCRRLSYRLTKVKVDIYQEDQLRKATSTTFLLFGTRPYLG
;
A
#
# COMPACT_ATOMS: atom_id res chain seq x y z
N MET A 1 0.75 -30.67 28.40
CA MET A 1 0.23 -29.75 29.44
C MET A 1 -0.10 -28.33 28.96
N GLY A 2 0.16 -27.93 27.70
CA GLY A 2 -0.11 -26.56 27.21
C GLY A 2 -1.46 -26.33 26.52
N GLN A 3 -2.23 -27.37 26.18
CA GLN A 3 -3.53 -27.23 25.50
C GLN A 3 -4.72 -27.19 26.48
N GLU A 4 -4.65 -27.86 27.63
CA GLU A 4 -5.71 -27.83 28.65
C GLU A 4 -5.86 -26.46 29.34
N SER A 5 -4.77 -25.67 29.45
CA SER A 5 -4.80 -24.34 30.07
C SER A 5 -5.47 -23.27 29.20
N SER A 6 -5.49 -23.45 27.87
CA SER A 6 -6.13 -22.51 26.94
C SER A 6 -7.65 -22.72 26.90
N ILE A 7 -8.10 -23.97 26.98
CA ILE A 7 -9.53 -24.32 26.97
C ILE A 7 -10.19 -23.89 28.30
N ARG A 8 -9.50 -24.08 29.44
CA ARG A 8 -10.01 -23.62 30.75
C ARG A 8 -10.20 -22.10 30.84
N ARG A 9 -9.37 -21.30 30.16
CA ARG A 9 -9.55 -19.83 30.10
C ARG A 9 -10.75 -19.44 29.23
N SER A 10 -10.92 -20.08 28.07
CA SER A 10 -12.05 -19.81 27.18
C SER A 10 -13.41 -20.17 27.80
N VAL A 11 -13.48 -21.23 28.61
CA VAL A 11 -14.71 -21.62 29.31
C VAL A 11 -15.00 -20.68 30.49
N PHE A 12 -13.97 -20.20 31.20
CA PHE A 12 -14.13 -19.19 32.24
C PHE A 12 -14.64 -17.86 31.69
N ASP A 13 -14.09 -17.40 30.56
CA ASP A 13 -14.52 -16.15 29.91
C ASP A 13 -15.95 -16.26 29.37
N ALA A 14 -16.33 -17.42 28.82
CA ALA A 14 -17.70 -17.67 28.36
C ALA A 14 -18.71 -17.72 29.52
N LEU A 15 -18.35 -18.31 30.66
CA LEU A 15 -19.21 -18.33 31.86
C LEU A 15 -19.38 -16.92 32.46
N ILE A 16 -18.33 -16.11 32.49
CA ILE A 16 -18.42 -14.71 32.94
C ILE A 16 -19.36 -13.91 32.04
N ILE A 17 -19.26 -14.06 30.72
CA ILE A 17 -20.18 -13.39 29.78
C ILE A 17 -21.61 -13.89 29.96
N PHE A 18 -21.82 -15.19 30.19
CA PHE A 18 -23.16 -15.76 30.41
C PHE A 18 -23.80 -15.25 31.71
N PHE A 19 -23.02 -15.10 32.80
CA PHE A 19 -23.50 -14.52 34.06
C PHE A 19 -23.75 -13.01 33.95
N ILE A 20 -22.94 -12.26 33.19
CA ILE A 20 -23.15 -10.83 32.97
C ILE A 20 -24.39 -10.58 32.12
N VAL A 21 -24.58 -11.33 31.03
CA VAL A 21 -25.73 -11.15 30.14
C VAL A 21 -27.01 -11.71 30.77
N GLY A 22 -26.95 -12.88 31.41
CA GLY A 22 -28.09 -13.49 32.11
C GLY A 22 -28.52 -12.70 33.35
N GLY A 23 -27.57 -12.16 34.12
CA GLY A 23 -27.84 -11.29 35.27
C GLY A 23 -28.47 -9.96 34.86
N CYS A 24 -28.01 -9.35 33.77
CA CYS A 24 -28.59 -8.11 33.25
C CYS A 24 -30.04 -8.29 32.74
N ILE A 25 -30.37 -9.44 32.14
CA ILE A 25 -31.74 -9.72 31.67
C ILE A 25 -32.70 -9.96 32.84
N TYR A 26 -32.24 -10.61 33.92
CA TYR A 26 -33.05 -10.81 35.13
C TYR A 26 -33.28 -9.48 35.89
N LEU A 27 -32.28 -8.59 35.91
CA LEU A 27 -32.36 -7.28 36.57
C LEU A 27 -33.22 -6.26 35.79
N LEU A 28 -33.37 -6.40 34.47
CA LEU A 28 -34.18 -5.49 33.64
C LEU A 28 -35.70 -5.67 33.81
N ASN A 29 -36.15 -6.80 34.37
CA ASN A 29 -37.58 -7.08 34.52
C ASN A 29 -38.15 -6.77 35.92
N ASN A 30 -37.35 -6.27 36.89
CA ASN A 30 -37.89 -6.14 38.25
C ASN A 30 -37.19 -5.15 39.21
N ILE A 31 -36.81 -3.94 38.78
CA ILE A 31 -36.19 -3.01 39.75
C ILE A 31 -36.52 -1.52 39.61
N SER A 32 -36.82 -0.92 40.77
CA SER A 32 -37.04 0.51 41.01
C SER A 32 -35.75 1.33 40.81
N ALA A 33 -35.92 2.64 40.56
CA ALA A 33 -34.86 3.58 40.22
C ALA A 33 -33.63 3.60 41.16
N GLY A 34 -33.77 3.13 42.41
CA GLY A 34 -32.67 3.04 43.37
C GLY A 34 -31.54 2.09 42.96
N THR A 35 -31.84 1.00 42.25
CA THR A 35 -30.84 -0.06 41.99
C THR A 35 -30.05 0.20 40.71
N LEU A 36 -30.60 0.96 39.76
CA LEU A 36 -29.83 1.48 38.61
C LEU A 36 -28.68 2.37 39.08
N CYS A 37 -28.90 3.19 40.10
CA CYS A 37 -27.87 4.06 40.68
C CYS A 37 -26.69 3.24 41.24
N VAL A 38 -26.98 2.14 41.95
CA VAL A 38 -25.96 1.23 42.48
C VAL A 38 -25.16 0.56 41.36
N CYS A 39 -25.83 0.14 40.27
CA CYS A 39 -25.15 -0.45 39.10
C CYS A 39 -24.21 0.55 38.39
N PHE A 40 -24.59 1.82 38.25
CA PHE A 40 -23.71 2.85 37.68
C PHE A 40 -22.51 3.16 38.58
N ILE A 41 -22.70 3.17 39.90
CA ILE A 41 -21.62 3.35 40.86
C ILE A 41 -20.62 2.18 40.79
N LEU A 42 -21.12 0.95 40.75
CA LEU A 42 -20.28 -0.24 40.63
C LEU A 42 -19.53 -0.27 39.28
N LEU A 43 -20.18 0.10 38.17
CA LEU A 43 -19.54 0.21 36.86
C LEU A 43 -18.43 1.29 36.86
N ALA A 44 -18.67 2.43 37.50
CA ALA A 44 -17.66 3.48 37.64
C ALA A 44 -16.46 3.04 38.49
N ILE A 45 -16.68 2.26 39.56
CA ILE A 45 -15.62 1.68 40.39
C ILE A 45 -14.80 0.67 39.57
N VAL A 46 -15.45 -0.21 38.81
CA VAL A 46 -14.77 -1.18 37.94
C VAL A 46 -13.92 -0.47 36.88
N ILE A 47 -14.44 0.58 36.23
CA ILE A 47 -13.66 1.39 35.27
C ILE A 47 -12.46 2.06 35.94
N ARG A 48 -12.61 2.57 37.18
CA ARG A 48 -11.50 3.15 37.95
C ARG A 48 -10.45 2.11 38.31
N LEU A 49 -10.85 0.89 38.69
CA LEU A 49 -9.93 -0.21 38.99
C LEU A 49 -9.20 -0.73 37.74
N ILE A 50 -9.87 -0.76 36.58
CA ILE A 50 -9.24 -1.09 35.28
C ILE A 50 -8.23 -0.01 34.86
N LYS A 51 -8.53 1.27 35.10
CA LYS A 51 -7.56 2.36 34.87
C LYS A 51 -6.37 2.28 35.84
N ALA A 52 -6.59 1.86 37.08
CA ALA A 52 -5.55 1.68 38.09
C ALA A 52 -4.68 0.42 37.85
N SER A 53 -5.19 -0.61 37.17
CA SER A 53 -4.43 -1.84 36.88
C SER A 53 -3.59 -1.79 35.60
N ARG A 54 -3.73 -0.73 34.79
CA ARG A 54 -2.80 -0.44 33.67
C ARG A 54 -1.47 0.02 34.24
N ARG A 55 -0.58 -0.95 34.42
CA ARG A 55 0.79 -0.76 34.88
C ARG A 55 1.49 0.35 34.10
N VAL A 56 2.15 1.21 34.87
CA VAL A 56 3.18 2.16 34.45
C VAL A 56 4.12 1.48 33.46
N PRO A 57 4.41 2.06 32.28
CA PRO A 57 5.45 1.54 31.41
C PRO A 57 6.79 1.66 32.15
N VAL A 58 7.48 0.53 32.30
CA VAL A 58 8.87 0.50 32.77
C VAL A 58 9.70 1.33 31.79
N PRO A 59 10.53 2.30 32.26
CA PRO A 59 11.43 3.02 31.39
C PRO A 59 12.46 2.02 30.86
N ILE A 60 12.43 1.75 29.55
CA ILE A 60 13.59 1.15 28.89
C ILE A 60 14.57 2.30 28.71
N THR A 61 15.51 2.44 29.65
CA THR A 61 16.70 3.26 29.45
C THR A 61 17.50 2.62 28.32
N THR A 62 17.22 3.00 27.08
CA THR A 62 18.12 2.79 25.97
C THR A 62 19.04 3.99 25.92
N THR A 63 20.26 3.82 26.42
CA THR A 63 21.39 4.68 26.09
C THR A 63 21.62 4.58 24.58
N ARG A 64 20.93 5.43 23.81
CA ARG A 64 21.26 5.67 22.41
C ARG A 64 22.60 6.40 22.36
N THR A 65 23.67 5.67 22.10
CA THR A 65 24.84 6.24 21.46
C THR A 65 24.42 6.84 20.11
N PRO A 66 24.94 8.02 19.73
CA PRO A 66 24.55 8.69 18.49
C PRO A 66 24.92 7.83 17.28
N VAL A 67 23.96 7.63 16.37
CA VAL A 67 24.24 7.09 15.04
C VAL A 67 24.92 8.21 14.25
N PRO A 68 26.17 8.04 13.79
CA PRO A 68 26.79 9.04 12.92
C PRO A 68 26.11 8.99 11.56
N GLU A 69 25.61 10.15 11.14
CA GLU A 69 25.39 10.43 9.73
C GLU A 69 26.79 10.49 9.08
N TYR A 70 27.16 9.44 8.32
CA TYR A 70 28.33 9.52 7.46
C TYR A 70 28.11 8.72 6.17
N LYS A 71 28.05 9.44 5.05
CA LYS A 71 28.41 8.90 3.75
C LYS A 71 29.91 8.62 3.78
N ASP A 72 30.31 7.42 4.20
CA ASP A 72 31.68 6.97 3.94
C ASP A 72 31.70 6.15 2.64
N ILE A 73 32.36 6.71 1.62
CA ILE A 73 32.67 6.02 0.37
C ILE A 73 33.64 4.83 0.59
N ASN A 74 34.11 4.61 1.83
CA ASN A 74 34.94 3.48 2.23
C ASN A 74 34.22 2.36 3.02
N ASP A 75 32.87 2.29 3.03
CA ASP A 75 32.16 1.14 3.61
C ASP A 75 32.64 -0.19 2.97
N PRO A 76 33.21 -1.14 3.75
CA PRO A 76 33.71 -2.42 3.23
C PRO A 76 32.63 -3.26 2.54
N LEU A 77 31.34 -3.05 2.85
CA LEU A 77 30.23 -3.76 2.21
C LEU A 77 29.97 -3.26 0.77
N CYS A 78 30.41 -2.05 0.43
CA CYS A 78 30.28 -1.49 -0.91
C CYS A 78 31.39 -1.99 -1.87
N ARG A 79 32.52 -2.49 -1.34
CA ARG A 79 33.58 -3.15 -2.13
C ARG A 79 33.28 -4.61 -2.47
N ILE A 80 32.25 -5.21 -1.87
CA ILE A 80 31.72 -6.54 -2.27
C ILE A 80 30.65 -6.37 -3.37
N GLY A 81 30.84 -5.35 -4.21
CA GLY A 81 30.06 -5.09 -5.40
C GLY A 81 30.42 -6.10 -6.48
N ALA A 82 29.47 -6.99 -6.77
CA ALA A 82 29.21 -7.58 -8.08
C ALA A 82 30.36 -7.51 -9.11
N GLY A 83 31.30 -8.44 -9.03
CA GLY A 83 32.32 -8.65 -10.05
C GLY A 83 32.55 -10.15 -10.22
N ASN A 84 32.41 -10.64 -11.44
CA ASN A 84 32.69 -12.01 -11.86
C ASN A 84 33.98 -12.56 -11.25
N LEU A 85 34.00 -13.78 -10.73
CA LEU A 85 35.26 -14.54 -10.65
C LEU A 85 35.03 -16.03 -10.93
N ILE A 86 35.46 -16.38 -12.15
CA ILE A 86 35.87 -17.68 -12.65
C ILE A 86 37.32 -17.90 -12.21
N ASP A 87 37.60 -19.17 -11.90
CA ASP A 87 38.85 -19.94 -11.81
C ASP A 87 40.11 -19.47 -11.08
N SER A 88 40.74 -20.50 -10.53
CA SER A 88 41.96 -20.58 -9.73
C SER A 88 43.21 -19.93 -10.33
N THR A 89 44.12 -19.41 -9.50
CA THR A 89 45.36 -20.11 -9.07
C THR A 89 46.33 -19.22 -8.27
N LEU A 90 47.03 -19.89 -7.33
CA LEU A 90 48.40 -19.65 -6.84
C LEU A 90 48.69 -18.46 -5.90
N ASP A 91 49.08 -18.86 -4.68
CA ASP A 91 49.84 -18.15 -3.62
C ASP A 91 49.01 -17.71 -2.40
N GLY A 92 48.86 -18.69 -1.50
CA GLY A 92 47.97 -18.70 -0.34
C GLY A 92 48.41 -17.87 0.87
N SER A 93 48.84 -16.61 0.69
CA SER A 93 49.10 -15.72 1.83
C SER A 93 48.51 -14.31 1.72
N ASP A 94 47.94 -13.90 0.58
CA ASP A 94 47.45 -12.52 0.39
C ASP A 94 46.03 -12.39 -0.20
N CYS A 95 45.24 -13.46 -0.15
CA CYS A 95 43.85 -13.39 -0.59
C CYS A 95 43.00 -12.49 0.34
N ARG A 96 42.28 -11.52 -0.26
CA ARG A 96 41.36 -10.61 0.44
C ARG A 96 39.88 -10.99 0.27
N ASP A 97 39.62 -12.09 -0.45
CA ASP A 97 38.28 -12.47 -0.88
C ASP A 97 37.70 -13.59 -0.01
N LEU A 98 36.42 -13.45 0.33
CA LEU A 98 35.72 -14.41 1.18
C LEU A 98 35.42 -15.70 0.41
N HIS A 99 36.08 -16.79 0.77
CA HIS A 99 35.94 -18.10 0.12
C HIS A 99 34.80 -18.97 0.67
N ILE A 100 33.66 -18.36 0.98
CA ILE A 100 32.49 -19.07 1.51
C ILE A 100 31.49 -19.45 0.41
N CYS A 101 30.83 -20.59 0.58
CA CYS A 101 29.81 -21.03 -0.35
C CYS A 101 28.59 -20.12 -0.31
N LYS A 102 28.27 -19.53 -1.47
CA LYS A 102 27.11 -18.66 -1.70
C LYS A 102 25.79 -19.32 -1.28
N ASN A 103 25.67 -20.65 -1.34
CA ASN A 103 24.45 -21.37 -0.98
C ASN A 103 24.26 -21.48 0.54
N ILE A 104 25.35 -21.52 1.30
CA ILE A 104 25.32 -21.47 2.77
C ILE A 104 25.01 -20.07 3.28
N VAL A 105 25.57 -19.04 2.64
CA VAL A 105 25.16 -17.64 2.89
C VAL A 105 23.69 -17.40 2.52
N ARG A 106 23.11 -18.22 1.64
CA ARG A 106 21.71 -18.15 1.22
C ARG A 106 20.76 -19.09 1.97
N GLY A 107 21.25 -19.86 2.95
CA GLY A 107 20.42 -20.74 3.80
C GLY A 107 19.72 -21.87 3.03
N VAL A 108 20.30 -22.33 1.91
CA VAL A 108 19.76 -23.44 1.11
C VAL A 108 20.68 -24.65 1.31
N SER A 109 20.27 -25.59 2.18
CA SER A 109 21.02 -26.82 2.41
C SER A 109 20.71 -27.85 1.33
N SER A 110 21.42 -27.79 0.21
CA SER A 110 21.42 -28.89 -0.75
C SER A 110 22.66 -28.83 -1.63
N PHE A 111 23.80 -29.24 -1.08
CA PHE A 111 24.82 -30.07 -1.73
C PHE A 111 25.79 -30.49 -0.62
N GLY A 112 25.88 -31.80 -0.38
CA GLY A 112 26.81 -32.39 0.59
C GLY A 112 28.29 -32.20 0.18
N ARG A 113 29.15 -33.12 0.63
CA ARG A 113 30.64 -33.10 0.61
C ARG A 113 31.35 -32.96 -0.76
N LYS A 114 30.73 -32.37 -1.79
CA LYS A 114 31.30 -32.16 -3.15
C LYS A 114 31.52 -30.68 -3.51
N CYS A 115 31.31 -29.73 -2.59
CA CYS A 115 31.55 -28.31 -2.85
C CYS A 115 33.02 -27.93 -2.59
N LYS A 116 33.63 -27.16 -3.50
CA LYS A 116 35.02 -26.68 -3.38
C LYS A 116 35.18 -25.39 -2.53
N LYS A 117 34.08 -24.79 -2.05
CA LYS A 117 34.08 -23.57 -1.22
C LYS A 117 33.79 -23.90 0.24
N SER A 118 34.27 -23.07 1.18
CA SER A 118 34.08 -23.32 2.62
C SER A 118 32.60 -23.28 2.99
N HIS A 119 32.19 -24.29 3.77
CA HIS A 119 30.82 -24.51 4.24
C HIS A 119 30.68 -24.24 5.74
N ASP A 120 31.74 -23.73 6.36
CA ASP A 120 31.77 -23.43 7.77
C ASP A 120 32.15 -21.96 7.95
N PHE A 121 31.32 -21.22 8.69
CA PHE A 121 31.60 -19.83 9.01
C PHE A 121 32.70 -19.70 10.08
N GLU A 122 33.06 -20.80 10.74
CA GLU A 122 34.11 -20.89 11.77
C GLU A 122 35.43 -21.45 11.22
N ASP A 123 35.50 -21.64 9.90
CA ASP A 123 36.72 -22.04 9.20
C ASP A 123 37.85 -21.00 9.35
N LYS A 124 39.08 -21.48 9.52
CA LYS A 124 40.23 -20.68 9.96
C LYS A 124 40.56 -19.54 9.00
N ASP A 125 40.47 -19.79 7.69
CA ASP A 125 40.74 -18.80 6.65
C ASP A 125 39.62 -17.76 6.54
N THR A 126 38.37 -18.21 6.73
CA THR A 126 37.17 -17.35 6.77
C THR A 126 37.23 -16.40 7.96
N LEU A 127 37.60 -16.90 9.14
CA LEU A 127 37.77 -16.09 10.35
C LEU A 127 38.95 -15.12 10.26
N HIS A 128 40.04 -15.51 9.58
CA HIS A 128 41.18 -14.61 9.35
C HIS A 128 40.76 -13.37 8.53
N ILE A 129 40.00 -13.57 7.46
CA ILE A 129 39.50 -12.48 6.60
C ILE A 129 38.46 -11.64 7.35
N LEU A 130 37.53 -12.27 8.07
CA LEU A 130 36.53 -11.56 8.89
C LEU A 130 37.18 -10.70 9.98
N ARG A 131 38.25 -11.20 10.63
CA ARG A 131 39.03 -10.47 11.63
C ARG A 131 39.76 -9.28 11.00
N LYS A 132 40.35 -9.45 9.81
CA LYS A 132 41.02 -8.38 9.05
C LYS A 132 40.07 -7.24 8.66
N HIS A 133 38.77 -7.52 8.58
CA HIS A 133 37.71 -6.56 8.29
C HIS A 133 36.87 -6.13 9.52
N GLY A 134 37.27 -6.51 10.74
CA GLY A 134 36.59 -6.09 11.98
C GLY A 134 35.23 -6.77 12.24
N LEU A 135 34.92 -7.88 11.55
CA LEU A 135 33.65 -8.60 11.61
C LEU A 135 33.72 -9.84 12.53
N GLN A 136 34.22 -9.66 13.75
CA GLN A 136 34.54 -10.75 14.68
C GLN A 136 33.36 -11.34 15.47
N ASP A 137 32.19 -10.70 15.47
CA ASP A 137 30.99 -11.24 16.12
C ASP A 137 30.05 -11.92 15.10
N CYS A 138 30.22 -13.23 14.93
CA CYS A 138 29.44 -14.05 13.99
C CYS A 138 27.92 -14.06 14.28
N SER A 139 27.49 -13.62 15.46
CA SER A 139 26.09 -13.64 15.91
C SER A 139 25.24 -12.57 15.20
N GLU A 140 25.83 -11.41 14.94
CA GLU A 140 25.14 -10.27 14.31
C GLU A 140 25.14 -10.40 12.77
N LEU A 141 26.23 -10.93 12.19
CA LEU A 141 26.31 -11.20 10.75
C LEU A 141 25.32 -12.28 10.32
N LYS A 142 25.21 -13.38 11.10
CA LYS A 142 24.21 -14.45 10.88
C LYS A 142 22.79 -13.87 10.96
N ARG A 143 22.50 -12.99 11.93
CA ARG A 143 21.20 -12.30 12.05
C ARG A 143 20.87 -11.39 10.86
N ARG A 144 21.84 -10.61 10.36
CA ARG A 144 21.64 -9.71 9.20
C ARG A 144 21.46 -10.46 7.87
N ILE A 145 22.11 -11.61 7.71
CA ILE A 145 21.95 -12.47 6.52
C ILE A 145 20.58 -13.16 6.53
N ILE A 146 20.12 -13.62 7.69
CA ILE A 146 18.81 -14.26 7.86
C ILE A 146 17.67 -13.24 7.63
N SER A 147 17.78 -12.03 8.18
CA SER A 147 16.78 -10.96 7.97
C SER A 147 16.71 -10.47 6.52
N ALA A 148 17.84 -10.38 5.82
CA ALA A 148 17.90 -10.00 4.41
C ALA A 148 17.38 -11.07 3.43
N ASN A 149 17.28 -12.34 3.85
CA ASN A 149 16.86 -13.45 2.98
C ASN A 149 15.46 -13.99 3.28
N LEU A 150 14.94 -13.86 4.50
CA LEU A 150 13.52 -14.13 4.81
C LEU A 150 12.60 -13.19 4.01
N GLY A 151 13.00 -11.94 3.79
CA GLY A 151 12.31 -11.01 2.90
C GLY A 151 12.46 -11.31 1.40
N ARG A 152 13.33 -12.23 0.96
CA ARG A 152 13.54 -12.53 -0.48
C ARG A 152 12.83 -13.79 -0.98
N LYS A 153 12.53 -14.75 -0.10
CA LYS A 153 11.81 -15.98 -0.46
C LYS A 153 10.29 -15.75 -0.60
N THR A 154 9.71 -14.88 0.24
CA THR A 154 8.32 -14.41 0.11
C THR A 154 8.14 -13.59 -1.17
N ASN A 155 9.03 -12.63 -1.39
CA ASN A 155 9.05 -11.73 -2.55
C ASN A 155 9.10 -12.42 -3.93
N ARG A 156 9.55 -13.67 -4.07
CA ARG A 156 9.65 -14.33 -5.39
C ARG A 156 8.40 -15.13 -5.75
N ILE A 157 7.65 -15.59 -4.74
CA ILE A 157 6.34 -16.24 -4.91
C ILE A 157 5.25 -15.16 -4.96
N GLU A 158 5.37 -14.12 -4.13
CA GLU A 158 4.54 -12.92 -4.16
C GLU A 158 4.69 -12.19 -5.49
N LYS A 159 5.90 -11.87 -5.96
CA LYS A 159 6.08 -11.15 -7.24
C LYS A 159 5.54 -11.88 -8.47
N ARG A 160 5.46 -13.22 -8.45
CA ARG A 160 4.88 -14.02 -9.55
C ARG A 160 3.34 -14.03 -9.51
N ASN A 161 2.74 -13.98 -8.32
CA ASN A 161 1.30 -13.84 -8.16
C ASN A 161 0.86 -12.37 -8.33
N GLU A 162 1.61 -11.41 -7.80
CA GLU A 162 1.41 -9.95 -7.93
C GLU A 162 1.49 -9.49 -9.39
N THR A 163 2.49 -9.94 -10.19
CA THR A 163 2.55 -9.52 -11.60
C THR A 163 1.41 -10.09 -12.44
N THR A 164 0.87 -11.26 -12.13
CA THR A 164 -0.33 -11.78 -12.81
C THR A 164 -1.60 -11.09 -12.33
N GLN A 165 -1.74 -10.84 -11.03
CA GLN A 165 -2.95 -10.31 -10.40
C GLN A 165 -3.10 -8.78 -10.63
N GLU A 166 -2.04 -7.98 -10.49
CA GLU A 166 -2.06 -6.55 -10.86
C GLU A 166 -2.37 -6.36 -12.36
N SER A 167 -1.95 -7.30 -13.22
CA SER A 167 -2.19 -7.19 -14.65
C SER A 167 -3.66 -7.36 -15.05
N GLU A 168 -4.46 -8.04 -14.22
CA GLU A 168 -5.87 -8.36 -14.44
C GLU A 168 -6.81 -7.35 -13.78
N GLU A 169 -6.34 -6.63 -12.75
CA GLU A 169 -7.16 -5.66 -11.98
C GLU A 169 -7.26 -4.26 -12.60
N HIS A 170 -6.53 -4.00 -13.69
CA HIS A 170 -6.52 -2.69 -14.35
C HIS A 170 -7.48 -2.61 -15.55
N ILE A 171 -7.81 -1.38 -15.93
CA ILE A 171 -8.51 -1.11 -17.19
C ILE A 171 -7.62 -1.49 -18.38
N CYS A 172 -8.23 -2.16 -19.35
CA CYS A 172 -7.57 -2.52 -20.60
C CYS A 172 -7.31 -1.27 -21.44
N VAL A 173 -6.05 -0.82 -21.47
CA VAL A 173 -5.62 0.31 -22.30
C VAL A 173 -5.96 0.11 -23.78
N HIS A 174 -5.91 -1.13 -24.28
CA HIS A 174 -6.32 -1.43 -25.66
C HIS A 174 -7.82 -1.29 -25.89
N ALA A 175 -8.65 -1.57 -24.89
CA ALA A 175 -10.09 -1.36 -24.98
C ALA A 175 -10.43 0.13 -25.03
N LEU A 176 -9.76 0.96 -24.23
CA LEU A 176 -9.89 2.43 -24.29
C LEU A 176 -9.53 2.98 -25.68
N LYS A 177 -8.57 2.33 -26.35
CA LYS A 177 -8.16 2.66 -27.73
C LYS A 177 -9.05 2.03 -28.80
N ARG A 178 -10.07 1.24 -28.44
CA ARG A 178 -10.92 0.44 -29.34
C ARG A 178 -10.13 -0.57 -30.20
N GLN A 179 -9.04 -1.09 -29.65
CA GLN A 179 -8.08 -1.98 -30.32
C GLN A 179 -7.89 -3.31 -29.57
N CYS A 180 -8.71 -3.61 -28.55
CA CYS A 180 -8.61 -4.87 -27.83
C CYS A 180 -9.10 -6.03 -28.71
N LYS A 181 -8.21 -6.97 -29.02
CA LYS A 181 -8.52 -8.16 -29.83
C LYS A 181 -9.21 -9.28 -29.03
N PHE A 182 -9.18 -9.18 -27.70
CA PHE A 182 -9.71 -10.23 -26.82
C PHE A 182 -11.19 -10.06 -26.50
N GLY A 183 -11.78 -8.89 -26.75
CA GLY A 183 -13.20 -8.62 -26.47
C GLY A 183 -13.58 -9.01 -25.04
N GLU A 184 -14.67 -9.75 -24.88
CA GLU A 184 -15.17 -10.24 -23.58
C GLU A 184 -14.24 -11.26 -22.92
N LYS A 185 -13.32 -11.89 -23.67
CA LYS A 185 -12.32 -12.82 -23.11
C LYS A 185 -11.11 -12.09 -22.52
N CYS A 186 -11.09 -10.75 -22.57
CA CYS A 186 -10.02 -9.99 -21.95
C CYS A 186 -10.12 -10.10 -20.43
N ARG A 187 -9.00 -10.43 -19.78
CA ARG A 187 -8.94 -10.53 -18.31
C ARG A 187 -8.89 -9.18 -17.60
N ARG A 188 -8.78 -8.08 -18.36
CA ARG A 188 -8.76 -6.71 -17.85
C ARG A 188 -10.14 -6.09 -17.95
N VAL A 189 -10.41 -5.10 -17.12
CA VAL A 189 -11.68 -4.39 -17.14
C VAL A 189 -11.80 -3.57 -18.43
N HIS A 190 -12.88 -3.80 -19.18
CA HIS A 190 -13.26 -2.95 -20.30
C HIS A 190 -14.20 -1.86 -19.78
N SER A 191 -13.81 -0.61 -19.98
CA SER A 191 -14.61 0.58 -19.67
C SER A 191 -14.42 1.61 -20.79
N SER A 192 -15.40 2.48 -20.96
CA SER A 192 -15.33 3.64 -21.86
C SER A 192 -14.40 4.73 -21.30
N GLU A 193 -14.21 4.74 -19.98
CA GLU A 193 -13.44 5.72 -19.22
C GLU A 193 -12.17 5.11 -18.64
N PRO A 194 -11.12 5.89 -18.35
CA PRO A 194 -9.89 5.39 -17.70
C PRO A 194 -10.06 5.13 -16.20
N TYR A 195 -11.30 5.10 -15.73
CA TYR A 195 -11.71 4.73 -14.38
C TYR A 195 -13.06 4.00 -14.41
N GLN A 196 -13.21 3.01 -13.54
CA GLN A 196 -14.44 2.24 -13.40
C GLN A 196 -14.66 1.91 -11.92
N TRP A 197 -15.70 2.50 -11.33
CA TRP A 197 -16.21 2.07 -10.03
C TRP A 197 -16.88 0.72 -10.16
N GLN A 198 -16.61 -0.14 -9.19
CA GLN A 198 -17.22 -1.47 -9.07
C GLN A 198 -17.70 -1.71 -7.64
N TYR A 199 -18.74 -2.50 -7.49
CA TYR A 199 -19.22 -3.00 -6.20
C TYR A 199 -19.14 -4.52 -6.17
N GLU A 200 -18.93 -5.08 -4.98
CA GLU A 200 -18.86 -6.53 -4.76
C GLU A 200 -20.29 -7.10 -4.71
N GLY A 201 -20.60 -7.98 -5.66
CA GLY A 201 -21.85 -8.73 -5.74
C GLY A 201 -21.95 -9.82 -4.65
N GLN A 202 -23.12 -10.45 -4.55
CA GLN A 202 -23.38 -11.49 -3.53
C GLN A 202 -22.49 -12.73 -3.69
N ASP A 203 -22.07 -13.03 -4.91
CA ASP A 203 -21.16 -14.11 -5.28
C ASP A 203 -19.68 -13.72 -5.19
N GLY A 204 -19.38 -12.53 -4.68
CA GLY A 204 -18.03 -11.97 -4.61
C GLY A 204 -17.50 -11.42 -5.94
N GLN A 205 -18.31 -11.41 -7.01
CA GLN A 205 -17.90 -10.85 -8.29
C GLN A 205 -17.94 -9.32 -8.25
N TRP A 206 -16.99 -8.68 -8.94
CA TRP A 206 -16.98 -7.24 -9.07
C TRP A 206 -17.86 -6.77 -10.23
N ILE A 207 -18.89 -6.01 -9.91
CA ILE A 207 -19.89 -5.53 -10.88
C ILE A 207 -19.64 -4.05 -11.18
N ASN A 208 -19.62 -3.69 -12.46
CA ASN A 208 -19.44 -2.30 -12.91
C ASN A 208 -20.63 -1.43 -12.48
N VAL A 209 -20.32 -0.28 -11.88
CA VAL A 209 -21.27 0.81 -11.68
C VAL A 209 -21.64 1.40 -13.06
N PRO A 210 -22.94 1.68 -13.33
CA PRO A 210 -23.37 2.26 -14.61
C PRO A 210 -22.69 3.60 -14.93
N ASP A 211 -22.39 3.85 -16.20
CA ASP A 211 -21.58 5.00 -16.68
C ASP A 211 -21.95 6.35 -16.07
N LYS A 212 -23.25 6.68 -16.01
CA LYS A 212 -23.73 7.94 -15.43
C LYS A 212 -23.34 8.09 -13.95
N VAL A 213 -23.44 6.99 -13.20
CA VAL A 213 -23.10 6.97 -11.78
C VAL A 213 -21.57 6.87 -11.63
N ASN A 214 -20.88 6.11 -12.48
CA ASN A 214 -19.42 6.03 -12.53
C ASN A 214 -18.79 7.43 -12.64
N ASP A 215 -19.26 8.25 -13.57
CA ASP A 215 -18.76 9.61 -13.79
C ASP A 215 -19.13 10.57 -12.63
N LEU A 216 -20.34 10.46 -12.09
CA LEU A 216 -20.76 11.22 -10.90
C LEU A 216 -19.85 10.93 -9.71
N LEU A 217 -19.61 9.66 -9.41
CA LEU A 217 -18.76 9.23 -8.31
C LEU A 217 -17.33 9.70 -8.51
N GLN A 218 -16.80 9.56 -9.72
CA GLN A 218 -15.44 10.01 -10.02
C GLN A 218 -15.29 11.52 -9.84
N LYS A 219 -16.21 12.34 -10.34
CA LYS A 219 -16.19 13.80 -10.19
C LYS A 219 -16.20 14.25 -8.73
N LYS A 220 -16.86 13.49 -7.86
CA LYS A 220 -16.86 13.75 -6.41
C LYS A 220 -15.59 13.26 -5.75
N TYR A 221 -15.14 12.05 -6.09
CA TYR A 221 -13.96 11.43 -5.50
C TYR A 221 -12.71 12.29 -5.70
N VAL A 222 -12.49 12.86 -6.89
CA VAL A 222 -11.26 13.61 -7.21
C VAL A 222 -11.06 14.90 -6.40
N VAL A 223 -12.11 15.39 -5.71
CA VAL A 223 -12.02 16.58 -4.87
C VAL A 223 -11.53 16.18 -3.47
N PRO A 224 -10.33 16.62 -3.04
CA PRO A 224 -9.86 16.35 -1.69
C PRO A 224 -10.81 16.93 -0.64
N GLY A 225 -11.10 16.15 0.40
CA GLY A 225 -12.02 16.54 1.48
C GLY A 225 -13.47 16.12 1.27
N ILE A 226 -13.87 15.73 0.06
CA ILE A 226 -15.11 14.98 -0.13
C ILE A 226 -14.84 13.53 0.29
N ILE A 227 -15.48 13.12 1.39
CA ILE A 227 -15.32 11.78 1.99
C ILE A 227 -16.46 10.83 1.65
N ASP A 228 -17.63 11.35 1.28
CA ASP A 228 -18.80 10.58 0.91
C ASP A 228 -19.64 11.26 -0.19
N CYS A 229 -20.55 10.51 -0.80
CA CYS A 229 -21.52 11.02 -1.76
C CYS A 229 -22.78 10.15 -1.80
N THR A 230 -23.96 10.77 -1.90
CA THR A 230 -25.20 10.06 -2.19
C THR A 230 -25.36 9.89 -3.70
N PHE A 231 -25.83 8.72 -4.13
CA PHE A 231 -26.15 8.42 -5.52
C PHE A 231 -27.36 7.48 -5.57
N SER A 232 -28.00 7.40 -6.73
CA SER A 232 -29.07 6.45 -6.98
C SER A 232 -28.76 5.62 -8.22
N MET A 233 -29.00 4.33 -8.17
CA MET A 233 -28.85 3.43 -9.32
C MET A 233 -29.96 2.37 -9.32
N LYS A 234 -30.22 1.78 -10.49
CA LYS A 234 -31.14 0.65 -10.59
C LYS A 234 -30.43 -0.63 -10.22
N ILE A 235 -30.97 -1.38 -9.25
CA ILE A 235 -30.50 -2.71 -8.85
C ILE A 235 -31.72 -3.62 -8.89
N GLY A 236 -31.68 -4.69 -9.70
CA GLY A 236 -32.83 -5.60 -9.85
C GLY A 236 -34.11 -4.95 -10.38
N GLY A 237 -34.02 -3.80 -11.06
CA GLY A 237 -35.16 -3.04 -11.57
C GLY A 237 -35.64 -1.91 -10.65
N GLU A 238 -35.28 -1.95 -9.37
CA GLU A 238 -35.65 -0.92 -8.39
C GLU A 238 -34.58 0.18 -8.28
N VAL A 239 -35.01 1.43 -8.11
CA VAL A 239 -34.09 2.54 -7.87
C VAL A 239 -33.71 2.57 -6.41
N VAL A 240 -32.45 2.23 -6.12
CA VAL A 240 -31.90 2.26 -4.77
C VAL A 240 -31.07 3.53 -4.60
N THR A 241 -31.37 4.31 -3.57
CA THR A 241 -30.56 5.46 -3.16
C THR A 241 -29.62 5.04 -2.06
N SER A 242 -28.32 5.24 -2.28
CA SER A 242 -27.27 4.82 -1.36
C SER A 242 -26.21 5.90 -1.21
N ARG A 243 -25.38 5.78 -0.18
CA ARG A 243 -24.24 6.65 0.07
C ARG A 243 -22.95 5.84 -0.08
N ILE A 244 -22.01 6.30 -0.89
CA ILE A 244 -20.65 5.76 -0.92
C ILE A 244 -19.77 6.54 0.06
N ASN A 245 -18.94 5.84 0.84
CA ASN A 245 -17.86 6.43 1.62
C ASN A 245 -16.52 6.10 0.94
N PHE A 246 -15.83 7.14 0.48
CA PHE A 246 -14.56 7.04 -0.25
C PHE A 246 -13.36 6.71 0.63
N THR A 247 -13.50 6.86 1.95
CA THR A 247 -12.44 6.53 2.91
C THR A 247 -12.51 5.05 3.28
N THR A 248 -13.70 4.56 3.62
CA THR A 248 -13.90 3.15 4.00
C THR A 248 -14.08 2.22 2.80
N MET A 249 -14.28 2.78 1.59
CA MET A 249 -14.55 2.03 0.37
C MET A 249 -15.77 1.10 0.51
N GLN A 250 -16.87 1.69 1.01
CA GLN A 250 -18.14 0.99 1.26
C GLN A 250 -19.34 1.80 0.77
N ILE A 251 -20.38 1.10 0.33
CA ILE A 251 -21.72 1.66 0.12
C ILE A 251 -22.56 1.40 1.37
N ILE A 252 -23.31 2.42 1.77
CA ILE A 252 -24.23 2.42 2.90
C ILE A 252 -25.63 2.69 2.34
N THR A 253 -26.57 1.80 2.64
CA THR A 253 -27.98 1.92 2.26
C THR A 253 -28.82 1.78 3.53
N ASN A 254 -29.77 2.68 3.74
CA ASN A 254 -30.64 2.70 4.93
C ASN A 254 -29.88 2.63 6.27
N GLY A 255 -28.66 3.18 6.33
CA GLY A 255 -27.81 3.20 7.53
C GLY A 255 -26.94 1.96 7.72
N TYR A 256 -27.03 0.95 6.85
CA TYR A 256 -26.22 -0.28 6.93
C TYR A 256 -25.21 -0.36 5.80
N VAL A 257 -24.02 -0.88 6.08
CA VAL A 257 -23.02 -1.20 5.05
C VAL A 257 -23.57 -2.35 4.20
N THR A 258 -23.74 -2.10 2.90
CA THR A 258 -24.36 -3.05 1.97
C THR A 258 -23.35 -3.68 1.03
N TRP A 259 -22.43 -2.89 0.46
CA TRP A 259 -21.47 -3.39 -0.52
C TRP A 259 -20.08 -2.83 -0.30
N LYS A 260 -19.05 -3.66 -0.52
CA LYS A 260 -17.69 -3.14 -0.74
C LYS A 260 -17.62 -2.51 -2.12
N VAL A 261 -16.80 -1.48 -2.27
CA VAL A 261 -16.54 -0.83 -3.55
C VAL A 261 -15.07 -0.71 -3.82
N ARG A 262 -14.72 -0.65 -5.10
CA ARG A 262 -13.37 -0.33 -5.55
C ARG A 262 -13.38 0.57 -6.77
N LEU A 263 -12.29 1.31 -6.92
CA LEU A 263 -12.00 2.09 -8.11
C LEU A 263 -10.94 1.35 -8.93
N VAL A 264 -11.33 0.88 -10.12
CA VAL A 264 -10.42 0.30 -11.10
C VAL A 264 -9.94 1.39 -12.05
N THR A 265 -8.64 1.44 -12.32
CA THR A 265 -8.03 2.45 -13.19
C THR A 265 -7.05 1.80 -14.16
N THR A 266 -6.63 2.53 -15.19
CA THR A 266 -5.40 2.18 -15.90
C THR A 266 -4.19 2.16 -14.95
N PRO A 267 -3.10 1.45 -15.29
CA PRO A 267 -1.91 1.43 -14.43
C PRO A 267 -1.41 2.84 -14.11
N SER A 268 -0.88 3.04 -12.89
CA SER A 268 -0.27 4.31 -12.47
C SER A 268 0.85 4.72 -13.43
N SER A 269 0.98 6.02 -13.70
CA SER A 269 2.11 6.58 -14.48
C SER A 269 3.47 6.37 -13.80
N ALA A 270 3.50 6.04 -12.50
CA ALA A 270 4.72 5.58 -11.83
C ALA A 270 5.16 4.17 -12.24
N ARG A 271 4.23 3.33 -12.72
CA ARG A 271 4.48 1.92 -13.11
C ARG A 271 4.32 1.67 -14.61
N SER A 272 3.89 2.66 -15.38
CA SER A 272 3.57 2.50 -16.79
C SER A 272 3.98 3.73 -17.61
N ILE A 273 4.62 3.46 -18.74
CA ILE A 273 4.98 4.47 -19.75
C ILE A 273 3.82 4.80 -20.71
N SER A 274 2.66 4.15 -20.54
CA SER A 274 1.50 4.41 -21.39
C SER A 274 1.09 5.87 -21.28
N MET A 275 0.84 6.52 -22.42
CA MET A 275 0.25 7.88 -22.42
C MET A 275 -1.12 7.95 -21.75
N LEU A 276 -1.82 6.81 -21.66
CA LEU A 276 -3.12 6.67 -20.99
C LEU A 276 -2.97 6.13 -19.56
N ALA A 277 -1.77 6.12 -18.99
CA ALA A 277 -1.55 5.75 -17.59
C ALA A 277 -2.21 6.77 -16.65
N THR A 278 -2.70 6.30 -15.51
CA THR A 278 -3.37 7.14 -14.52
C THR A 278 -2.36 8.00 -13.78
N GLU A 279 -2.60 9.30 -13.73
CA GLU A 279 -1.81 10.22 -12.92
C GLU A 279 -2.48 10.45 -11.56
N TRP A 280 -1.71 10.23 -10.50
CA TRP A 280 -2.14 10.41 -9.12
C TRP A 280 -1.53 11.67 -8.53
N LEU A 281 -2.37 12.43 -7.83
CA LEU A 281 -2.01 13.63 -7.11
C LEU A 281 -2.09 13.36 -5.62
N TRP A 282 -1.18 13.97 -4.88
CA TRP A 282 -1.10 13.87 -3.43
C TRP A 282 -1.31 15.25 -2.82
N PHE A 283 -2.13 15.28 -1.77
CA PHE A 283 -2.52 16.51 -1.08
C PHE A 283 -2.26 16.39 0.41
N TRP A 284 -2.05 17.52 1.07
CA TRP A 284 -2.04 17.66 2.51
C TRP A 284 -3.04 18.73 2.94
N LYS A 285 -3.64 18.58 4.12
CA LYS A 285 -4.60 19.53 4.66
C LYS A 285 -3.89 20.55 5.56
N ASP A 286 -4.07 21.84 5.29
CA ASP A 286 -3.53 22.92 6.12
C ASP A 286 -4.38 23.20 7.36
N GLU A 287 -3.87 24.08 8.22
CA GLU A 287 -4.52 24.54 9.45
C GLU A 287 -5.88 25.23 9.21
N TYR A 288 -6.11 25.76 8.01
CA TYR A 288 -7.38 26.37 7.59
C TYR A 288 -8.34 25.34 6.98
N GLY A 289 -7.94 24.08 6.95
CA GLY A 289 -8.71 22.97 6.40
C GLY A 289 -8.71 22.88 4.88
N LYS A 290 -7.85 23.65 4.20
CA LYS A 290 -7.70 23.62 2.73
C LYS A 290 -6.69 22.55 2.34
N TRP A 291 -7.02 21.84 1.25
CA TRP A 291 -6.14 20.85 0.67
C TRP A 291 -5.17 21.48 -0.33
N ASN A 292 -3.90 21.18 -0.15
CA ASN A 292 -2.81 21.71 -0.96
C ASN A 292 -2.03 20.55 -1.59
N GLU A 293 -1.73 20.67 -2.87
CA GLU A 293 -1.00 19.65 -3.61
C GLU A 293 0.50 19.71 -3.26
N TYR A 294 1.13 18.54 -3.10
CA TYR A 294 2.58 18.46 -2.90
C TYR A 294 3.35 18.91 -4.14
N GLY A 295 4.38 19.74 -3.93
CA GLY A 295 5.25 20.25 -4.99
C GLY A 295 4.76 21.52 -5.68
N ILE A 296 3.56 22.02 -5.34
CA ILE A 296 3.05 23.31 -5.83
C ILE A 296 3.32 24.40 -4.79
N ALA A 297 4.04 25.45 -5.17
CA ALA A 297 4.15 26.66 -4.38
C ALA A 297 2.84 27.46 -4.49
N ARG A 298 2.29 27.90 -3.37
CA ARG A 298 1.15 28.83 -3.32
C ARG A 298 1.53 30.01 -2.45
N ASP A 299 0.95 31.17 -2.74
CA ASP A 299 1.28 32.44 -2.09
C ASP A 299 1.31 32.29 -0.56
N GLY A 300 2.47 32.57 0.05
CA GLY A 300 2.70 32.48 1.49
C GLY A 300 3.07 31.09 2.06
N LEU A 301 2.97 30.01 1.27
CA LEU A 301 3.33 28.65 1.69
C LEU A 301 4.69 28.23 1.14
N ASP A 302 5.51 27.60 1.98
CA ASP A 302 6.78 27.03 1.53
C ASP A 302 6.52 25.86 0.59
N LYS A 303 7.20 25.88 -0.56
CA LYS A 303 7.19 24.76 -1.49
C LYS A 303 7.77 23.52 -0.80
N ALA A 304 7.02 22.43 -0.79
CA ALA A 304 7.54 21.13 -0.38
C ALA A 304 8.70 20.71 -1.29
N GLY A 305 9.78 20.19 -0.71
CA GLY A 305 10.90 19.60 -1.45
C GLY A 305 10.57 18.27 -2.13
N ILE A 306 9.31 17.85 -2.10
CA ILE A 306 8.78 16.63 -2.72
C ILE A 306 7.50 16.97 -3.50
N SER A 307 7.31 16.34 -4.66
CA SER A 307 6.12 16.50 -5.50
C SER A 307 5.16 15.31 -5.41
N SER A 308 3.92 15.50 -5.87
CA SER A 308 2.96 14.40 -6.09
C SER A 308 3.55 13.23 -6.88
N LYS A 309 4.40 13.52 -7.88
CA LYS A 309 5.04 12.50 -8.72
C LYS A 309 6.06 11.67 -7.95
N ASP A 310 6.85 12.32 -7.09
CA ASP A 310 7.85 11.63 -6.26
C ASP A 310 7.16 10.73 -5.22
N ILE A 311 6.09 11.24 -4.59
CA ILE A 311 5.29 10.48 -3.62
C ILE A 311 4.61 9.28 -4.29
N GLU A 312 3.99 9.47 -5.46
CA GLU A 312 3.34 8.38 -6.19
C GLU A 312 4.35 7.31 -6.63
N LYS A 313 5.55 7.71 -7.03
CA LYS A 313 6.62 6.76 -7.36
C LYS A 313 6.99 5.91 -6.14
N ALA A 314 7.22 6.53 -5.00
CA ALA A 314 7.53 5.81 -3.76
C ALA A 314 6.38 4.89 -3.33
N TYR A 315 5.13 5.37 -3.38
CA TYR A 315 3.94 4.56 -3.09
C TYR A 315 3.88 3.32 -3.99
N ALA A 316 4.13 3.50 -5.28
CA ALA A 316 4.18 2.42 -6.27
C ALA A 316 5.37 1.45 -6.07
N GLU A 317 6.43 1.87 -5.39
CA GLU A 317 7.58 1.03 -5.03
C GLU A 317 7.47 0.44 -3.62
N ASN A 318 6.30 0.57 -2.98
CA ASN A 318 6.01 0.13 -1.61
C ASN A 318 6.91 0.81 -0.56
N GLN A 319 7.38 2.03 -0.85
CA GLN A 319 8.09 2.88 0.10
C GLN A 319 7.08 3.85 0.74
N TYR A 320 6.61 3.50 1.95
CA TYR A 320 5.51 4.21 2.59
C TYR A 320 5.91 5.31 3.58
N LEU A 321 7.17 5.37 3.99
CA LEU A 321 7.69 6.43 4.85
C LEU A 321 8.65 7.32 4.05
N LEU A 322 8.32 8.61 3.96
CA LEU A 322 9.07 9.58 3.17
C LEU A 322 9.44 10.78 4.01
N ASN A 323 10.70 11.19 3.96
CA ASN A 323 11.15 12.43 4.57
C ASN A 323 11.33 13.52 3.52
N PHE A 324 10.88 14.72 3.82
CA PHE A 324 11.11 15.89 2.99
C PHE A 324 11.30 17.14 3.85
N LYS A 325 11.83 18.20 3.22
CA LYS A 325 12.04 19.49 3.87
C LYS A 325 11.31 20.58 3.10
N THR A 326 10.77 21.55 3.82
CA THR A 326 10.42 22.87 3.27
C THR A 326 11.57 23.84 3.60
N ARG A 327 11.38 25.14 3.35
CA ARG A 327 12.35 26.16 3.79
C ARG A 327 12.51 26.20 5.31
N ARG A 328 11.43 25.97 6.06
CA ARG A 328 11.38 26.15 7.52
C ARG A 328 11.35 24.86 8.32
N PHE A 329 10.77 23.79 7.76
CA PHE A 329 10.40 22.62 8.54
C PHE A 329 10.86 21.33 7.86
N VAL A 330 11.06 20.31 8.68
CA VAL A 330 11.34 18.94 8.24
C VAL A 330 10.11 18.10 8.55
N TYR A 331 9.69 17.31 7.57
CA TYR A 331 8.47 16.50 7.66
C TYR A 331 8.76 15.05 7.30
N GLU A 332 7.94 14.17 7.89
CA GLU A 332 7.77 12.78 7.48
C GLU A 332 6.34 12.61 6.94
N ILE A 333 6.18 11.81 5.89
CA ILE A 333 4.88 11.38 5.36
C ILE A 333 4.77 9.88 5.59
N ASP A 334 3.68 9.45 6.24
CA ASP A 334 3.24 8.07 6.32
C ASP A 334 2.10 7.85 5.32
N LEU A 335 2.43 7.15 4.22
CA LEU A 335 1.50 6.89 3.12
C LEU A 335 0.48 5.78 3.44
N LEU A 336 0.70 4.96 4.48
CA LEU A 336 -0.27 3.97 4.93
C LEU A 336 -1.30 4.60 5.86
N GLN A 337 -0.83 5.43 6.80
CA GLN A 337 -1.72 6.17 7.70
C GLN A 337 -2.39 7.37 7.03
N MET A 338 -1.91 7.77 5.84
CA MET A 338 -2.38 8.97 5.14
C MET A 338 -2.20 10.22 6.02
N GLU A 339 -1.00 10.38 6.59
CA GLU A 339 -0.65 11.50 7.49
C GLU A 339 0.74 12.06 7.18
N GLN A 340 0.91 13.35 7.44
CA GLN A 340 2.19 14.07 7.44
C GLN A 340 2.47 14.55 8.86
N ARG A 341 3.70 14.39 9.34
CA ARG A 341 4.15 14.84 10.66
C ARG A 341 5.26 15.86 10.55
N ASN A 342 5.12 16.99 11.24
CA ASN A 342 6.21 17.95 11.46
C ASN A 342 7.17 17.37 12.50
N LEU A 343 8.43 17.15 12.14
CA LEU A 343 9.41 16.54 13.05
C LEU A 343 9.94 17.51 14.10
N GLY A 344 9.83 18.83 13.87
CA GLY A 344 10.22 19.84 14.85
C GLY A 344 9.12 20.12 15.88
N GLU A 345 7.88 20.27 15.41
CA GLU A 345 6.73 20.68 16.25
C GLU A 345 5.87 19.51 16.72
N GLY A 346 6.01 18.33 16.12
CA GLY A 346 5.19 17.15 16.42
C GLY A 346 3.75 17.22 15.91
N THR A 347 3.40 18.21 15.09
CA THR A 347 2.05 18.39 14.55
C THR A 347 1.77 17.42 13.39
N ASN A 348 0.57 16.84 13.37
CA ASN A 348 0.12 15.93 12.31
C ASN A 348 -0.92 16.60 11.39
N ARG A 349 -0.86 16.29 10.09
CA ARG A 349 -1.75 16.80 9.06
C ARG A 349 -2.24 15.65 8.17
N PRO A 350 -3.55 15.56 7.87
CA PRO A 350 -4.07 14.57 6.95
C PRO A 350 -3.47 14.69 5.55
N VAL A 351 -3.23 13.54 4.92
CA VAL A 351 -2.77 13.37 3.55
C VAL A 351 -3.84 12.67 2.73
N CYS A 352 -3.88 12.93 1.43
CA CYS A 352 -4.93 12.44 0.55
C CYS A 352 -4.38 12.17 -0.84
N ARG A 353 -4.60 10.96 -1.34
CA ARG A 353 -4.29 10.55 -2.72
C ARG A 353 -5.55 10.64 -3.57
N ARG A 354 -5.51 11.31 -4.73
CA ARG A 354 -6.62 11.41 -5.68
C ARG A 354 -6.17 11.29 -7.12
N LEU A 355 -7.05 10.78 -7.97
CA LEU A 355 -6.84 10.69 -9.40
C LEU A 355 -6.90 12.10 -10.03
N SER A 356 -5.97 12.41 -10.93
CA SER A 356 -6.05 13.65 -11.72
C SER A 356 -7.10 13.51 -12.82
N TYR A 357 -8.29 14.07 -12.60
CA TYR A 357 -9.37 14.02 -13.60
C TYR A 357 -8.94 14.66 -14.93
N ARG A 358 -8.35 15.87 -14.85
CA ARG A 358 -7.88 16.62 -16.02
C ARG A 358 -6.80 15.87 -16.79
N LEU A 359 -5.89 15.16 -16.12
CA LEU A 359 -4.76 14.51 -16.82
C LEU A 359 -5.08 13.07 -17.24
N THR A 360 -6.16 12.47 -16.73
CA THR A 360 -6.50 11.08 -17.05
C THR A 360 -7.63 11.00 -18.07
N LYS A 361 -8.75 11.73 -17.87
CA LYS A 361 -9.90 11.70 -18.80
C LYS A 361 -9.60 12.44 -20.11
N VAL A 362 -9.09 13.67 -20.02
CA VAL A 362 -8.82 14.51 -21.21
C VAL A 362 -7.83 13.86 -22.17
N LYS A 363 -6.85 13.09 -21.68
CA LYS A 363 -5.91 12.36 -22.55
C LYS A 363 -6.60 11.27 -23.36
N VAL A 364 -7.58 10.58 -22.77
CA VAL A 364 -8.39 9.57 -23.47
C VAL A 364 -9.28 10.26 -24.50
N ASP A 365 -9.95 11.35 -24.13
CA ASP A 365 -10.83 12.10 -25.03
C ASP A 365 -10.06 12.62 -26.25
N ILE A 366 -8.91 13.29 -26.03
CA ILE A 366 -8.03 13.79 -27.11
C ILE A 366 -7.57 12.64 -28.01
N TYR A 367 -7.16 11.51 -27.43
CA TYR A 367 -6.74 10.35 -28.20
C TYR A 367 -7.89 9.84 -29.08
N GLN A 368 -9.08 9.67 -28.51
CA GLN A 368 -10.24 9.15 -29.23
C GLN A 368 -10.67 10.09 -30.36
N GLU A 369 -10.67 11.41 -30.13
CA GLU A 369 -10.94 12.41 -31.17
C GLU A 369 -9.92 12.36 -32.31
N ASP A 370 -8.62 12.25 -32.01
CA ASP A 370 -7.56 12.14 -33.02
C ASP A 370 -7.73 10.88 -33.87
N GLN A 371 -8.11 9.74 -33.26
CA GLN A 371 -8.41 8.53 -34.01
C GLN A 371 -9.63 8.68 -34.93
N LEU A 372 -10.68 9.36 -34.47
CA LEU A 372 -11.87 9.64 -35.29
C LEU A 372 -11.52 10.53 -36.49
N ARG A 373 -10.71 11.57 -36.29
CA ARG A 373 -10.23 12.46 -37.38
C ARG A 373 -9.41 11.71 -38.43
N LYS A 374 -8.55 10.78 -38.01
CA LYS A 374 -7.76 9.93 -38.93
C LYS A 374 -8.66 8.98 -39.72
N ALA A 375 -9.66 8.39 -39.08
CA ALA A 375 -10.62 7.51 -39.74
C ALA A 375 -11.45 8.27 -40.79
N THR A 376 -11.99 9.44 -40.45
CA THR A 376 -12.77 10.25 -41.42
C THR A 376 -11.91 10.76 -42.57
N SER A 377 -10.67 11.19 -42.33
CA SER A 377 -9.74 11.59 -43.39
C SER A 377 -9.40 10.44 -44.34
N THR A 378 -9.28 9.21 -43.82
CA THR A 378 -9.04 8.00 -44.64
C THR A 378 -10.28 7.63 -45.47
N THR A 379 -11.48 7.76 -44.89
CA THR A 379 -12.75 7.55 -45.61
C THR A 379 -12.93 8.55 -46.75
N PHE A 380 -12.59 9.83 -46.56
CA PHE A 380 -12.65 10.83 -47.63
C PHE A 380 -11.70 10.53 -48.80
N LEU A 381 -10.53 9.93 -48.54
CA LEU A 381 -9.58 9.52 -49.58
C LEU A 381 -10.03 8.25 -50.33
N LEU A 382 -10.77 7.34 -49.68
CA LEU A 382 -11.24 6.10 -50.30
C LEU A 382 -12.53 6.27 -51.12
N PHE A 383 -13.36 7.27 -50.81
CA PHE A 383 -14.63 7.53 -51.50
C PHE A 383 -14.60 8.79 -52.39
N GLY A 384 -13.45 9.47 -52.50
CA GLY A 384 -13.25 10.63 -53.36
C GLY A 384 -12.99 10.27 -54.82
N THR A 385 -14.00 10.50 -55.67
CA THR A 385 -13.97 10.59 -57.14
C THR A 385 -13.92 9.28 -57.94
N ARG A 386 -15.11 8.71 -58.21
CA ARG A 386 -15.42 8.24 -59.57
C ARG A 386 -16.05 9.41 -60.33
N PRO A 387 -15.44 9.94 -61.40
CA PRO A 387 -16.15 10.85 -62.28
C PRO A 387 -17.25 10.06 -63.00
N TYR A 388 -18.50 10.45 -62.80
CA TYR A 388 -19.58 10.10 -63.71
C TYR A 388 -19.29 10.81 -65.05
N LEU A 389 -18.85 10.04 -66.04
CA LEU A 389 -18.99 10.40 -67.45
C LEU A 389 -20.24 9.70 -67.95
N GLY A 390 -21.25 10.49 -68.28
CA GLY A 390 -22.53 10.08 -68.87
C GLY A 390 -23.29 11.32 -69.29
#